data_AF-A0A950LPX5-F1
#
_entry.id   AF-A0A950LPX5-F1
#
_cell.length_a   1.000
_cell.length_b   1.000
_cell.length_c   1.000
_cell.angle_alpha   90.00
_cell.angle_beta   90.00
_cell.angle_gamma   90.00
#
_symmetry.space_group_name_H-M   'P 1'
#
loop_
_entity.id
_entity.type
_entity.pdbx_description
1 polymer ?
#
loop_
_entity_poly.entity_id
_entity_poly.type
_entity_poly.pdbx_seq_one_letter_code
_entity_poly.pdbx_strand_id
1 'polypeptide(L)'
;MAEPIRIANCSGFFGDRLSAAREMVEGGPIDVLTGDWLAELTMLILWKGYRKDPGRGWASTFLTQMEEVLGTCAESGIKVVTNAGGLNPSGLADNVRALADRLGIRVSVAHVEGDDLLPGLGSLTSAGHELFHLDTGKPLAEAKGDVVSANAYLGGWPIAEALAGGADVVVCPRVTDASLVVGPAAWHHGWRRTDSDPLAGA
;
A
#
# COMPACT_ATOMS: atom_id res chain seq x y z
N MET A 1 -9.61 -28.88 3.46
CA MET A 1 -8.81 -27.80 2.83
C MET A 1 -9.41 -26.49 3.31
N ALA A 2 -8.60 -25.50 3.66
CA ALA A 2 -9.11 -24.17 4.00
C ALA A 2 -9.86 -23.61 2.78
N GLU A 3 -10.92 -22.82 3.01
CA GLU A 3 -11.60 -22.16 1.90
C GLU A 3 -10.63 -21.22 1.16
N PRO A 4 -10.67 -21.16 -0.17
CA PRO A 4 -9.82 -20.27 -0.94
C PRO A 4 -10.20 -18.81 -0.66
N ILE A 5 -9.19 -17.94 -0.55
CA ILE A 5 -9.40 -16.49 -0.53
C ILE A 5 -9.45 -15.96 -1.97
N ARG A 6 -10.38 -15.04 -2.24
CA ARG A 6 -10.54 -14.35 -3.53
C ARG A 6 -10.03 -12.93 -3.39
N ILE A 7 -8.87 -12.66 -3.96
CA ILE A 7 -8.22 -11.35 -3.93
C ILE A 7 -8.36 -10.74 -5.32
N ALA A 8 -9.05 -9.60 -5.42
CA ALA A 8 -9.24 -8.88 -6.67
C ALA A 8 -8.45 -7.58 -6.69
N ASN A 9 -7.87 -7.24 -7.84
CA ASN A 9 -7.03 -6.06 -7.99
C ASN A 9 -7.73 -5.02 -8.87
N CYS A 10 -7.88 -3.78 -8.38
CA CYS A 10 -8.55 -2.69 -9.09
C CYS A 10 -7.60 -1.62 -9.65
N SER A 11 -6.29 -1.73 -9.44
CA SER A 11 -5.31 -0.79 -9.98
C SER A 11 -3.94 -1.44 -10.17
N GLY A 12 -3.24 -1.07 -11.24
CA GLY A 12 -1.83 -1.40 -11.45
C GLY A 12 -0.88 -0.19 -11.54
N PHE A 13 -1.40 1.04 -11.47
CA PHE A 13 -0.60 2.27 -11.44
C PHE A 13 -1.43 3.49 -11.02
N PHE A 14 -0.77 4.58 -10.61
CA PHE A 14 -1.46 5.82 -10.30
C PHE A 14 -2.12 6.47 -11.53
N GLY A 15 -3.46 6.57 -11.51
CA GLY A 15 -4.26 7.11 -12.61
C GLY A 15 -4.91 6.03 -13.49
N ASP A 16 -4.90 4.78 -13.05
CA ASP A 16 -5.64 3.67 -13.68
C ASP A 16 -7.18 3.89 -13.65
N ARG A 17 -7.94 2.95 -14.21
CA ARG A 17 -9.39 3.02 -14.41
C ARG A 17 -10.14 3.17 -13.08
N LEU A 18 -10.76 4.33 -12.88
CA LEU A 18 -11.55 4.63 -11.68
C LEU A 18 -12.69 3.63 -11.44
N SER A 19 -13.40 3.19 -12.48
CA SER A 19 -14.53 2.26 -12.33
C SER A 19 -14.15 0.84 -11.89
N ALA A 20 -12.86 0.47 -11.94
CA ALA A 20 -12.42 -0.89 -11.66
C ALA A 20 -12.76 -1.37 -10.24
N ALA A 21 -12.69 -0.48 -9.24
CA ALA A 21 -13.04 -0.85 -7.86
C ALA A 21 -14.51 -1.29 -7.76
N ARG A 22 -15.42 -0.53 -8.36
CA ARG A 22 -16.85 -0.86 -8.42
C ARG A 22 -17.08 -2.16 -9.18
N GLU A 23 -16.46 -2.31 -10.35
CA GLU A 23 -16.57 -3.52 -11.17
C GLU A 23 -16.12 -4.78 -10.41
N MET A 24 -15.03 -4.72 -9.63
CA MET A 24 -14.55 -5.86 -8.84
C MET A 24 -15.46 -6.20 -7.67
N VAL A 25 -15.96 -5.18 -6.96
CA VAL A 25 -16.82 -5.37 -5.77
C VAL A 25 -18.21 -5.86 -6.17
N GLU A 26 -18.82 -5.27 -7.19
CA GLU A 26 -20.17 -5.63 -7.65
C GLU A 26 -20.18 -6.89 -8.55
N GLY A 27 -19.08 -7.13 -9.27
CA GLY A 27 -18.94 -8.27 -10.18
C GLY A 27 -18.49 -9.57 -9.50
N GLY A 28 -18.48 -9.62 -8.17
CA GLY A 28 -17.88 -10.66 -7.33
C GLY A 28 -18.41 -12.10 -7.52
N PRO A 29 -18.10 -13.01 -6.56
CA PRO A 29 -17.65 -12.75 -5.20
C PRO A 29 -16.13 -12.53 -5.04
N ILE A 30 -15.74 -11.61 -4.14
CA ILE A 30 -14.35 -11.36 -3.70
C ILE A 30 -14.30 -11.23 -2.17
N ASP A 31 -13.17 -11.53 -1.57
CA ASP A 31 -12.94 -11.42 -0.12
C ASP A 31 -12.05 -10.20 0.22
N VAL A 32 -11.15 -9.83 -0.70
CA VAL A 32 -10.23 -8.71 -0.54
C VAL A 32 -10.13 -7.91 -1.84
N LEU A 33 -10.29 -6.60 -1.74
CA LEU A 33 -10.01 -5.64 -2.80
C LEU A 33 -8.61 -5.05 -2.60
N THR A 34 -7.76 -5.16 -3.62
CA THR A 34 -6.42 -4.61 -3.65
C THR A 34 -6.24 -3.60 -4.78
N GLY A 35 -5.14 -2.85 -4.72
CA GLY A 35 -4.70 -2.00 -5.81
C GLY A 35 -3.25 -1.58 -5.64
N ASP A 36 -2.54 -1.42 -6.75
CA ASP A 36 -1.20 -0.87 -6.79
C ASP A 36 -1.20 0.51 -7.47
N TRP A 37 -0.70 1.52 -6.78
CA TRP A 37 -0.56 2.89 -7.27
C TRP A 37 0.89 3.31 -7.48
N LEU A 38 1.88 2.56 -6.98
CA LEU A 38 3.22 3.09 -6.78
C LEU A 38 4.20 2.60 -7.86
N ALA A 39 4.68 3.56 -8.65
CA ALA A 39 5.87 3.41 -9.48
C ALA A 39 6.94 4.43 -9.06
N GLU A 40 8.15 4.33 -9.57
CA GLU A 40 9.26 5.24 -9.24
C GLU A 40 8.90 6.68 -9.59
N LEU A 41 8.26 6.90 -10.74
CA LEU A 41 7.74 8.21 -11.14
C LEU A 41 6.63 8.72 -10.19
N THR A 42 5.76 7.82 -9.71
CA THR A 42 4.69 8.16 -8.77
C THR A 42 5.27 8.74 -7.48
N MET A 43 6.34 8.16 -6.93
CA MET A 43 6.97 8.65 -5.71
C MET A 43 7.38 10.12 -5.84
N LEU A 44 7.94 10.52 -6.99
CA LEU A 44 8.29 11.92 -7.25
C LEU A 44 7.04 12.83 -7.35
N ILE A 45 5.95 12.36 -7.95
CA ILE A 45 4.68 13.10 -8.03
C ILE A 45 4.11 13.33 -6.62
N LEU A 46 4.08 12.27 -5.80
CA LEU A 46 3.60 12.34 -4.42
C LEU A 46 4.47 13.26 -3.57
N TRP A 47 5.79 13.21 -3.73
CA TRP A 47 6.72 14.11 -3.04
C TRP A 47 6.45 15.57 -3.41
N LYS A 48 6.25 15.88 -4.70
CA LYS A 48 5.88 17.24 -5.13
C LYS A 48 4.58 17.71 -4.51
N GLY A 49 3.61 16.79 -4.33
CA GLY A 49 2.37 17.06 -3.62
C GLY A 49 2.60 17.37 -2.15
N TYR A 50 3.30 16.47 -1.44
CA TYR A 50 3.61 16.59 -0.02
C TYR A 50 4.40 17.88 0.30
N ARG A 51 5.37 18.24 -0.55
CA ARG A 51 6.17 19.47 -0.38
C ARG A 51 5.32 20.75 -0.46
N LYS A 52 4.23 20.74 -1.23
CA LYS A 52 3.32 21.88 -1.33
C LYS A 52 2.30 21.91 -0.19
N ASP A 53 1.90 20.73 0.27
CA ASP A 53 0.85 20.53 1.26
C ASP A 53 1.15 19.23 2.03
N PRO A 54 1.56 19.31 3.32
CA PRO A 54 1.86 18.14 4.13
C PRO A 54 0.67 17.17 4.31
N GLY A 55 -0.57 17.59 4.02
CA GLY A 55 -1.74 16.72 4.00
C GLY A 55 -1.81 15.78 2.78
N ARG A 56 -0.93 15.96 1.78
CA ARG A 56 -0.84 15.13 0.57
C ARG A 56 0.24 14.05 0.72
N GLY A 57 0.80 13.55 -0.39
CA GLY A 57 1.82 12.49 -0.38
C GLY A 57 1.28 11.08 -0.61
N TRP A 58 0.00 10.96 -0.94
CA TRP A 58 -0.71 9.72 -1.22
C TRP A 58 -1.52 9.83 -2.52
N ALA A 59 -1.91 8.68 -3.10
CA ALA A 59 -2.57 8.62 -4.40
C ALA A 59 -4.08 8.94 -4.29
N SER A 60 -4.48 10.11 -4.79
CA SER A 60 -5.83 10.64 -4.58
C SER A 60 -6.95 9.84 -5.22
N THR A 61 -6.66 9.10 -6.30
CA THR A 61 -7.66 8.29 -7.02
C THR A 61 -8.19 7.14 -6.17
N PHE A 62 -7.41 6.63 -5.21
CA PHE A 62 -7.88 5.62 -4.26
C PHE A 62 -9.06 6.13 -3.43
N LEU A 63 -8.99 7.36 -2.90
CA LEU A 63 -10.06 7.91 -2.07
C LEU A 63 -11.35 8.12 -2.88
N THR A 64 -11.22 8.54 -4.14
CA THR A 64 -12.36 8.62 -5.08
C THR A 64 -13.02 7.25 -5.29
N GLN A 65 -12.23 6.19 -5.44
CA GLN A 65 -12.78 4.84 -5.56
C GLN A 65 -13.45 4.37 -4.27
N MET A 66 -12.85 4.64 -3.11
CA MET A 66 -13.42 4.28 -1.82
C MET A 66 -14.75 5.00 -1.55
N GLU A 67 -14.92 6.23 -2.05
CA GLU A 67 -16.22 6.91 -1.95
C GLU A 67 -17.35 6.16 -2.66
N GLU A 68 -17.04 5.40 -3.72
CA GLU A 68 -18.02 4.58 -4.43
C GLU A 68 -18.29 3.23 -3.75
N VAL A 69 -17.26 2.58 -3.18
CA VAL A 69 -17.35 1.15 -2.80
C VAL A 69 -17.19 0.84 -1.31
N LEU A 70 -16.75 1.79 -0.47
CA LEU A 70 -16.44 1.52 0.94
C LEU A 70 -17.65 0.96 1.71
N GLY A 71 -18.85 1.45 1.40
CA GLY A 71 -20.10 0.97 2.01
C GLY A 71 -20.37 -0.49 1.67
N THR A 72 -20.35 -0.83 0.38
CA THR A 72 -20.54 -2.20 -0.10
C THR A 72 -19.48 -3.15 0.45
N CYS A 73 -18.22 -2.71 0.54
CA CYS A 73 -17.15 -3.49 1.15
C CYS A 73 -17.44 -3.79 2.62
N ALA A 74 -17.82 -2.78 3.40
CA ALA A 74 -18.13 -2.93 4.81
C ALA A 74 -19.34 -3.85 5.05
N GLU A 75 -20.41 -3.70 4.28
CA GLU A 75 -21.62 -4.54 4.37
C GLU A 75 -21.33 -6.01 3.99
N SER A 76 -20.46 -6.22 3.00
CA SER A 76 -20.12 -7.56 2.50
C SER A 76 -18.94 -8.20 3.23
N GLY A 77 -18.31 -7.50 4.19
CA GLY A 77 -17.11 -7.97 4.88
C GLY A 77 -15.85 -8.03 4.02
N ILE A 78 -15.82 -7.35 2.87
CA ILE A 78 -14.66 -7.29 1.97
C ILE A 78 -13.59 -6.41 2.61
N LYS A 79 -12.36 -6.95 2.69
CA LYS A 79 -11.20 -6.20 3.18
C LYS A 79 -10.59 -5.37 2.06
N VAL A 80 -10.03 -4.20 2.39
CA VAL A 80 -9.34 -3.34 1.43
C VAL A 80 -7.87 -3.23 1.81
N VAL A 81 -6.96 -3.53 0.88
CA VAL A 81 -5.51 -3.40 1.08
C VAL A 81 -4.90 -2.62 -0.06
N THR A 82 -4.20 -1.53 0.24
CA THR A 82 -3.69 -0.62 -0.78
C THR A 82 -2.29 -0.14 -0.45
N ASN A 83 -1.46 0.16 -1.47
CA ASN A 83 -0.23 0.93 -1.29
C ASN A 83 -0.37 2.42 -1.69
N ALA A 84 -1.61 2.90 -1.88
CA ALA A 84 -1.90 4.30 -2.21
C ALA A 84 -1.41 5.29 -1.15
N GLY A 85 -1.03 4.82 0.05
CA GLY A 85 -0.45 5.66 1.10
C GLY A 85 0.84 6.35 0.67
N GLY A 86 1.62 5.72 -0.23
CA GLY A 86 2.80 6.35 -0.81
C GLY A 86 3.77 6.89 0.23
N LEU A 87 3.97 8.21 0.24
CA LEU A 87 4.85 8.91 1.18
C LEU A 87 4.13 9.41 2.45
N ASN A 88 2.81 9.23 2.55
CA ASN A 88 2.01 9.67 3.69
C ASN A 88 0.86 8.67 3.97
N PRO A 89 1.20 7.44 4.39
CA PRO A 89 0.21 6.39 4.68
C PRO A 89 -0.73 6.78 5.84
N SER A 90 -0.22 7.46 6.87
CA SER A 90 -1.03 7.94 8.00
C SER A 90 -2.03 9.00 7.57
N GLY A 91 -1.61 9.98 6.75
CA GLY A 91 -2.50 10.99 6.19
C GLY A 91 -3.60 10.41 5.30
N LEU A 92 -3.31 9.38 4.50
CA LEU A 92 -4.36 8.71 3.73
C LEU A 92 -5.33 7.94 4.64
N ALA A 93 -4.83 7.26 5.68
CA ALA A 93 -5.71 6.59 6.64
C ALA A 93 -6.67 7.57 7.33
N ASP A 94 -6.20 8.76 7.71
CA ASP A 94 -7.06 9.81 8.27
C ASP A 94 -8.14 10.29 7.28
N ASN A 95 -7.79 10.39 5.99
CA ASN A 95 -8.76 10.73 4.94
C ASN A 95 -9.79 9.62 4.71
N VAL A 96 -9.40 8.35 4.82
CA VAL A 96 -10.36 7.22 4.76
C VAL A 96 -11.31 7.25 5.96
N ARG A 97 -10.81 7.54 7.18
CA ARG A 97 -11.66 7.69 8.37
C ARG A 97 -12.65 8.84 8.21
N ALA A 98 -12.18 10.00 7.75
CA ALA A 98 -13.05 11.15 7.49
C ALA A 98 -14.11 10.86 6.41
N LEU A 99 -13.75 10.09 5.37
CA LEU A 99 -14.69 9.61 4.35
C LEU A 99 -15.73 8.67 4.98
N ALA A 100 -15.31 7.70 5.78
CA ALA A 100 -16.20 6.77 6.46
C ALA A 100 -17.20 7.49 7.36
N ASP A 101 -16.72 8.45 8.18
CA ASP A 101 -17.56 9.29 9.03
C ASP A 101 -18.60 10.07 8.23
N ARG A 102 -18.19 10.68 7.11
CA ARG A 102 -19.09 11.42 6.21
C ARG A 102 -20.17 10.53 5.59
N LEU A 103 -19.82 9.28 5.27
CA LEU A 103 -20.75 8.31 4.69
C LEU A 103 -21.56 7.55 5.76
N GLY A 104 -21.27 7.75 7.05
CA GLY A 104 -21.93 7.03 8.14
C GLY A 104 -21.54 5.55 8.22
N ILE A 105 -20.39 5.18 7.66
CA ILE A 105 -19.89 3.79 7.60
C ILE A 105 -18.93 3.57 8.77
N ARG A 106 -19.07 2.44 9.46
CA ARG A 106 -18.11 2.02 10.49
C ARG A 106 -17.09 1.06 9.90
N VAL A 107 -15.83 1.48 9.85
CA VAL A 107 -14.70 0.65 9.43
C VAL A 107 -13.49 0.90 10.33
N SER A 108 -12.72 -0.15 10.58
CA SER A 108 -11.39 -0.08 11.18
C SER A 108 -10.35 0.21 10.11
N VAL A 109 -9.58 1.28 10.26
CA VAL A 109 -8.53 1.67 9.31
C VAL A 109 -7.17 1.60 10.00
N ALA A 110 -6.27 0.79 9.45
CA ALA A 110 -4.87 0.69 9.84
C ALA A 110 -3.96 1.26 8.74
N HIS A 111 -2.76 1.68 9.13
CA HIS A 111 -1.70 2.02 8.19
C HIS A 111 -0.37 1.39 8.59
N VAL A 112 0.49 1.20 7.60
CA VAL A 112 1.86 0.69 7.77
C VAL A 112 2.85 1.85 7.63
N GLU A 113 3.93 1.80 8.41
CA GLU A 113 5.06 2.75 8.34
C GLU A 113 6.39 1.98 8.35
N GLY A 114 7.50 2.70 8.22
CA GLY A 114 8.86 2.16 8.31
C GLY A 114 9.53 1.89 6.97
N ASP A 115 8.92 2.28 5.86
CA ASP A 115 9.55 2.24 4.55
C ASP A 115 10.46 3.46 4.30
N ASP A 116 10.16 4.63 4.87
CA ASP A 116 10.94 5.86 4.68
C ASP A 116 12.34 5.75 5.31
N LEU A 117 13.35 5.65 4.45
CA LEU A 117 14.77 5.62 4.78
C LEU A 117 15.43 6.98 4.63
N LEU A 118 14.72 8.01 4.15
CA LEU A 118 15.29 9.34 3.90
C LEU A 118 15.98 9.92 5.15
N PRO A 119 15.39 9.86 6.36
CA PRO A 119 16.07 10.30 7.58
C PRO A 119 17.31 9.46 7.94
N GLY A 120 17.33 8.20 7.50
CA GLY A 120 18.39 7.23 7.80
C GLY A 120 19.55 7.21 6.80
N LEU A 121 19.46 7.92 5.67
CA LEU A 121 20.48 7.86 4.60
C LEU A 121 21.89 8.21 5.09
N GLY A 122 22.02 9.23 5.94
CA GLY A 122 23.33 9.62 6.50
C GLY A 122 23.96 8.52 7.36
N SER A 123 23.15 7.74 8.08
CA SER A 123 23.62 6.60 8.85
C SER A 123 24.05 5.44 7.93
N LEU A 124 23.28 5.18 6.87
CA LEU A 124 23.59 4.13 5.90
C LEU A 124 24.92 4.41 5.19
N THR A 125 25.11 5.64 4.70
CA THR A 125 26.36 6.03 4.04
C THR A 125 27.55 5.98 5.00
N SER A 126 27.37 6.43 6.25
CA SER A 126 28.43 6.34 7.29
C SER A 126 28.81 4.90 7.65
N ALA A 127 27.87 3.95 7.50
CA ALA A 127 28.12 2.52 7.70
C ALA A 127 28.78 1.84 6.48
N GLY A 128 29.11 2.60 5.42
CA GLY A 128 29.75 2.08 4.22
C GLY A 128 28.78 1.56 3.16
N HIS A 129 27.48 1.83 3.29
CA HIS A 129 26.52 1.53 2.23
C HIS A 129 26.56 2.63 1.16
N GLU A 130 27.18 2.33 0.03
CA GLU A 130 27.38 3.28 -1.07
C GLU A 130 26.13 3.51 -1.94
N LEU A 131 25.09 2.68 -1.76
CA LEU A 131 23.77 2.80 -2.43
C LEU A 131 23.91 2.96 -3.95
N PHE A 132 24.61 2.01 -4.58
CA PHE A 132 24.91 2.03 -6.00
C PHE A 132 23.65 2.05 -6.86
N HIS A 133 23.64 2.92 -7.85
CA HIS A 133 22.60 2.95 -8.88
C HIS A 133 22.66 1.68 -9.73
N LEU A 134 21.55 0.96 -9.87
CA LEU A 134 21.50 -0.34 -10.55
C LEU A 134 21.97 -0.29 -12.01
N ASP A 135 21.57 0.74 -12.77
CA ASP A 135 21.95 0.84 -14.20
C ASP A 135 23.36 1.39 -14.46
N THR A 136 23.87 2.27 -13.59
CA THR A 136 25.15 2.98 -13.86
C THR A 136 26.31 2.49 -13.00
N GLY A 137 26.03 1.74 -11.94
CA GLY A 137 27.03 1.29 -10.97
C GLY A 137 27.67 2.42 -10.17
N LYS A 138 27.16 3.66 -10.27
CA LYS A 138 27.71 4.81 -9.54
C LYS A 138 27.14 4.88 -8.13
N PRO A 139 27.95 5.25 -7.11
CA PRO A 139 27.45 5.43 -5.77
C PRO A 139 26.51 6.64 -5.70
N LEU A 140 25.61 6.65 -4.72
CA LEU A 140 24.67 7.76 -4.51
C LEU A 140 25.38 9.11 -4.36
N ALA A 141 26.59 9.12 -3.80
CA ALA A 141 27.42 10.31 -3.62
C ALA A 141 27.80 11.01 -4.95
N GLU A 142 27.77 10.30 -6.08
CA GLU A 142 28.00 10.85 -7.42
C GLU A 142 26.71 11.33 -8.10
N ALA A 143 25.54 11.09 -7.51
CA ALA A 143 24.27 11.53 -8.07
C ALA A 143 24.18 13.06 -8.10
N LYS A 144 23.70 13.62 -9.21
CA LYS A 144 23.46 15.06 -9.34
C LYS A 144 22.06 15.39 -8.81
N GLY A 145 21.98 16.05 -7.67
CA GLY A 145 20.73 16.55 -7.08
C GLY A 145 20.45 15.99 -5.69
N ASP A 146 19.38 16.48 -5.09
CA ASP A 146 18.95 16.05 -3.77
C ASP A 146 18.16 14.75 -3.85
N VAL A 147 18.37 13.85 -2.87
CA VAL A 147 17.50 12.70 -2.69
C VAL A 147 16.18 13.20 -2.11
N VAL A 148 15.10 12.99 -2.86
CA VAL A 148 13.76 13.47 -2.49
C VAL A 148 12.89 12.38 -1.85
N SER A 149 13.24 11.12 -2.08
CA SER A 149 12.59 9.96 -1.47
C SER A 149 13.59 8.81 -1.41
N ALA A 150 13.54 8.02 -0.34
CA ALA A 150 14.26 6.76 -0.21
C ALA A 150 13.36 5.80 0.54
N ASN A 151 12.86 4.75 -0.12
CA ASN A 151 11.85 3.87 0.45
C ASN A 151 12.27 2.42 0.33
N ALA A 152 12.19 1.67 1.43
CA ALA A 152 12.29 0.22 1.42
C ALA A 152 11.00 -0.40 0.87
N TYR A 153 11.10 -1.49 0.11
CA TYR A 153 9.91 -2.24 -0.27
C TYR A 153 9.60 -3.22 0.86
N LEU A 154 8.61 -2.87 1.67
CA LEU A 154 8.18 -3.74 2.77
C LEU A 154 7.47 -5.00 2.23
N GLY A 155 7.48 -6.06 3.03
CA GLY A 155 6.78 -7.32 2.74
C GLY A 155 5.30 -7.30 3.15
N GLY A 156 4.60 -8.42 2.98
CA GLY A 156 3.17 -8.57 3.30
C GLY A 156 2.83 -8.72 4.79
N TRP A 157 3.81 -8.84 5.69
CA TRP A 157 3.56 -9.12 7.11
C TRP A 157 2.95 -7.98 7.92
N PRO A 158 3.35 -6.71 7.73
CA PRO A 158 2.60 -5.60 8.28
C PRO A 158 1.12 -5.60 7.85
N ILE A 159 0.82 -6.04 6.62
CA ILE A 159 -0.56 -6.19 6.13
C ILE A 159 -1.28 -7.31 6.88
N ALA A 160 -0.66 -8.49 6.97
CA ALA A 160 -1.26 -9.63 7.66
C ALA A 160 -1.51 -9.34 9.15
N GLU A 161 -0.58 -8.64 9.81
CA GLU A 161 -0.69 -8.20 11.20
C GLU A 161 -1.82 -7.18 11.38
N ALA A 162 -1.95 -6.21 10.46
CA ALA A 162 -3.04 -5.23 10.49
C ALA A 162 -4.42 -5.89 10.32
N LEU A 163 -4.55 -6.83 9.38
CA LEU A 163 -5.78 -7.61 9.16
C LEU A 163 -6.10 -8.50 10.37
N ALA A 164 -5.09 -9.14 10.98
CA ALA A 164 -5.26 -9.92 12.21
C ALA A 164 -5.71 -9.04 13.40
N GLY A 165 -5.28 -7.77 13.42
CA GLY A 165 -5.75 -6.75 14.35
C GLY A 165 -7.19 -6.26 14.10
N GLY A 166 -7.87 -6.78 13.08
CA GLY A 166 -9.26 -6.45 12.76
C GLY A 166 -9.43 -5.21 11.87
N ALA A 167 -8.40 -4.82 11.12
CA ALA A 167 -8.54 -3.77 10.12
C ALA A 167 -9.50 -4.20 9.00
N ASP A 168 -10.36 -3.29 8.56
CA ASP A 168 -11.15 -3.41 7.33
C ASP A 168 -10.43 -2.79 6.15
N VAL A 169 -9.68 -1.72 6.40
CA VAL A 169 -8.83 -1.05 5.40
C VAL A 169 -7.39 -0.99 5.93
N VAL A 170 -6.44 -1.48 5.13
CA VAL A 170 -5.00 -1.39 5.40
C VAL A 170 -4.33 -0.49 4.35
N VAL A 171 -3.83 0.64 4.81
CA VAL A 171 -3.11 1.63 3.99
C VAL A 171 -1.61 1.42 4.13
N CYS A 172 -0.96 1.00 3.05
CA CYS A 172 0.46 0.76 3.00
C CYS A 172 1.19 1.93 2.32
N PRO A 173 2.47 2.15 2.69
CA PRO A 173 3.40 2.97 1.94
C PRO A 173 4.05 2.09 0.86
N ARG A 174 5.36 2.21 0.60
CA ARG A 174 6.03 1.30 -0.35
C ARG A 174 6.09 -0.13 0.23
N VAL A 175 5.36 -1.03 -0.43
CA VAL A 175 5.45 -2.49 -0.27
C VAL A 175 5.84 -3.09 -1.61
N THR A 176 6.29 -4.35 -1.63
CA THR A 176 6.38 -5.08 -2.90
C THR A 176 4.98 -5.32 -3.48
N ASP A 177 4.87 -5.33 -4.79
CA ASP A 177 3.59 -5.50 -5.50
C ASP A 177 2.89 -6.79 -5.07
N ALA A 178 3.68 -7.88 -4.94
CA ALA A 178 3.21 -9.17 -4.43
C ALA A 178 2.70 -9.12 -2.98
N SER A 179 3.19 -8.20 -2.15
CA SER A 179 2.79 -8.10 -0.74
C SER A 179 1.31 -7.76 -0.57
N LEU A 180 0.71 -7.04 -1.52
CA LEU A 180 -0.72 -6.74 -1.54
C LEU A 180 -1.58 -8.01 -1.64
N VAL A 181 -1.04 -9.08 -2.23
CA VAL A 181 -1.70 -10.39 -2.36
C VAL A 181 -1.25 -11.36 -1.27
N VAL A 182 0.08 -11.45 -1.03
CA VAL A 182 0.67 -12.35 -0.03
C VAL A 182 0.22 -12.01 1.39
N GLY A 183 0.11 -10.73 1.73
CA GLY A 183 -0.33 -10.28 3.06
C GLY A 183 -1.72 -10.81 3.43
N PRO A 184 -2.76 -10.53 2.63
CA PRO A 184 -4.10 -11.08 2.87
C PRO A 184 -4.16 -12.61 2.81
N ALA A 185 -3.46 -13.24 1.86
CA ALA A 185 -3.43 -14.69 1.75
C ALA A 185 -2.89 -15.36 3.03
N ALA A 186 -1.79 -14.83 3.56
CA ALA A 186 -1.22 -15.36 4.78
C ALA A 186 -2.05 -15.07 6.03
N TRP A 187 -2.70 -13.92 6.10
CA TRP A 187 -3.66 -13.63 7.17
C TRP A 187 -4.78 -14.65 7.16
N HIS A 188 -5.41 -14.88 6.01
CA HIS A 188 -6.54 -15.80 5.86
C HIS A 188 -6.16 -17.25 6.14
N HIS A 189 -5.00 -17.69 5.67
CA HIS A 189 -4.55 -19.07 5.86
C HIS A 189 -3.71 -19.30 7.13
N GLY A 190 -3.42 -18.26 7.91
CA GLY A 190 -2.57 -18.34 9.09
C GLY A 190 -1.13 -18.79 8.79
N TRP A 191 -0.58 -18.39 7.64
CA TRP A 191 0.77 -18.77 7.23
C TRP A 191 1.84 -18.10 8.08
N ARG A 192 2.96 -18.78 8.23
CA ARG A 192 4.17 -18.27 8.86
C ARG A 192 5.13 -17.74 7.80
N ARG A 193 6.06 -16.87 8.23
CA ARG A 193 7.16 -16.33 7.40
C ARG A 193 8.01 -17.41 6.72
N THR A 194 8.00 -18.63 7.26
CA THR A 194 8.82 -19.76 6.83
C THR A 194 8.05 -20.80 6.01
N ASP A 195 6.77 -20.60 5.74
CA ASP A 195 5.96 -21.55 4.96
C ASP A 195 6.19 -21.31 3.46
N SER A 196 7.43 -21.57 3.00
CA SER A 196 7.92 -21.20 1.68
C SER A 196 7.09 -21.75 0.52
N ASP A 197 6.55 -22.97 0.63
CA ASP A 197 5.73 -23.57 -0.42
C ASP A 197 4.41 -22.79 -0.63
N PRO A 198 3.57 -22.57 0.41
CA PRO A 198 2.42 -21.68 0.29
C PRO A 198 2.78 -20.25 -0.17
N LEU A 199 3.87 -19.68 0.34
CA LEU A 199 4.29 -18.32 -0.02
C LEU A 199 4.69 -18.20 -1.49
N ALA A 200 5.32 -19.23 -2.07
CA ALA A 200 5.70 -19.25 -3.47
C ALA A 200 4.51 -19.53 -4.41
N GLY A 201 3.45 -20.15 -3.90
CA GLY A 201 2.22 -20.43 -4.66
C GLY A 201 1.13 -19.36 -4.54
N ALA A 202 1.39 -18.29 -3.78
CA ALA A 202 0.47 -17.18 -3.57
C ALA A 202 0.37 -16.23 -4.77
#